data_AF-A0A6P0SNM1-F1
#
_entry.id   AF-A0A6P0SNM1-F1
#
_cell.length_a   1.000
_cell.length_b   1.000
_cell.length_c   1.000
_cell.angle_alpha   90.00
_cell.angle_beta   90.00
_cell.angle_gamma   90.00
#
_symmetry.space_group_name_H-M   'P 1'
#
loop_
_entity.id
_entity.type
_entity.pdbx_description
1 polymer ?
#
loop_
_entity_poly.entity_id
_entity_poly.type
_entity_poly.pdbx_seq_one_letter_code
_entity_poly.pdbx_strand_id
1 'polypeptide(L)' 'GATRSRHLSGDAVDFVVEGISPMSVNKRLDSWWGSRGGLASASCFTHIDARGHRARWSYGF' A
#
# COMPACT_ATOMS: atom_id res chain seq x y z
N GLY A 1 10.73 -10.97 0.58
CA GLY A 1 10.65 -9.60 0.01
C GLY A 1 10.81 -9.65 -1.49
N ALA A 2 10.42 -8.61 -2.23
CA ALA A 2 10.54 -8.55 -3.69
C ALA A 2 11.81 -7.76 -4.10
N THR A 3 12.50 -8.20 -5.16
CA THR A 3 13.74 -7.57 -5.66
C THR A 3 13.56 -6.09 -6.02
N ARG A 4 12.36 -5.69 -6.45
CA ARG A 4 12.00 -4.29 -6.78
C ARG A 4 11.13 -3.64 -5.70
N SER A 5 11.25 -4.08 -4.45
CA SER A 5 10.48 -3.53 -3.34
C SER A 5 10.77 -2.04 -3.14
N ARG A 6 9.72 -1.26 -2.94
CA ARG A 6 9.80 0.18 -2.65
C ARG A 6 10.34 0.48 -1.24
N HIS A 7 10.23 -0.49 -0.32
CA HIS A 7 10.92 -0.43 0.97
C HIS A 7 12.45 -0.32 0.82
N LEU A 8 13.04 -0.93 -0.22
CA LEU A 8 14.48 -0.82 -0.49
C LEU A 8 14.88 0.56 -1.05
N SER A 9 13.92 1.29 -1.60
CA SER A 9 14.11 2.67 -2.07
C SER A 9 13.85 3.71 -0.98
N GLY A 10 13.34 3.28 0.19
CA GLY A 10 13.00 4.16 1.31
C GLY A 10 11.73 4.99 1.11
N ASP A 11 10.90 4.67 0.11
CA ASP A 11 9.71 5.45 -0.26
C ASP A 11 8.39 4.70 -0.03
N ALA A 12 8.42 3.67 0.83
CA ALA A 12 7.26 2.87 1.19
C ALA A 12 7.12 2.66 2.69
N VAL A 13 5.88 2.42 3.13
CA VAL A 13 5.57 2.01 4.49
C VAL A 13 4.44 0.97 4.48
N ASP A 14 4.55 0.02 5.40
CA ASP A 14 3.47 -0.91 5.75
C ASP A 14 2.93 -0.49 7.12
N PHE A 15 1.61 -0.32 7.23
CA PHE A 15 0.99 0.22 8.44
C PHE A 15 -0.38 -0.39 8.71
N VAL A 16 -0.84 -0.21 9.94
CA VAL A 16 -2.17 -0.62 10.42
C VAL A 16 -2.87 0.60 10.99
N VAL A 17 -4.19 0.68 10.79
CA VAL A 17 -5.05 1.66 11.46
C VAL A 17 -5.94 0.91 12.44
N GLU A 18 -5.85 1.26 13.72
CA GLU A 18 -6.63 0.61 14.76
C GLU A 18 -8.13 0.68 14.47
N GLY A 19 -8.83 -0.45 14.62
CA GLY A 19 -10.26 -0.55 14.37
C GLY A 19 -10.68 -0.55 12.89
N ILE A 20 -9.74 -0.49 11.93
CA ILE A 20 -10.05 -0.49 10.50
C ILE A 20 -9.27 -1.59 9.79
N SER A 21 -9.98 -2.48 9.09
CA SER A 21 -9.31 -3.54 8.32
C SER A 21 -8.41 -2.94 7.23
N PRO A 22 -7.25 -3.55 6.94
CA PRO A 22 -6.35 -3.06 5.89
C PRO A 22 -6.99 -2.88 4.52
N MET A 23 -7.95 -3.74 4.18
CA MET A 23 -8.74 -3.63 2.96
C MET A 23 -9.57 -2.35 2.93
N SER A 24 -10.18 -1.98 4.07
CA SER A 24 -10.95 -0.75 4.19
C SER A 24 -10.05 0.49 4.12
N VAL A 25 -8.87 0.45 4.76
CA VAL A 25 -7.87 1.51 4.65
C VAL A 25 -7.42 1.69 3.19
N ASN A 26 -7.05 0.59 2.52
CA ASN A 26 -6.63 0.60 1.12
C ASN A 26 -7.71 1.23 0.21
N LYS A 27 -8.97 0.81 0.37
CA LYS A 27 -10.10 1.35 -0.40
C LYS A 27 -10.31 2.84 -0.15
N ARG A 28 -10.17 3.31 1.10
CA ARG A 28 -10.27 4.74 1.46
C ARG A 28 -9.13 5.55 0.84
N LEU A 29 -7.92 5.00 0.81
CA LEU A 29 -6.75 5.67 0.24
C LEU A 29 -6.75 5.69 -1.29
N ASP A 30 -7.39 4.75 -1.97
CA ASP A 30 -7.27 4.66 -3.44
C ASP A 30 -7.73 5.94 -4.15
N SER A 31 -8.81 6.57 -3.68
CA SER A 31 -9.31 7.82 -4.26
C SER A 31 -8.39 9.01 -3.99
N TRP A 32 -7.85 9.13 -2.78
CA TRP A 32 -6.96 10.23 -2.38
C TRP A 32 -5.55 10.10 -2.95
N TRP A 33 -4.99 8.88 -2.95
CA TRP A 33 -3.66 8.60 -3.49
C TRP A 33 -3.67 8.54 -5.01
N GLY A 34 -4.75 8.05 -5.61
CA GLY A 34 -5.00 8.09 -7.05
C GLY A 34 -3.82 7.57 -7.87
N SER A 35 -3.24 8.42 -8.70
CA SER A 35 -2.09 8.11 -9.57
C SER A 35 -0.73 8.45 -8.96
N ARG A 36 -0.66 8.90 -7.71
CA ARG A 36 0.57 9.43 -7.08
C ARG A 36 1.58 8.35 -6.68
N GLY A 37 1.15 7.09 -6.56
CA GLY A 37 2.03 6.00 -6.18
C GLY A 37 1.33 4.65 -6.01
N GLY A 38 2.00 3.72 -5.33
CA GLY A 38 1.50 2.37 -5.09
C GLY A 38 0.60 2.25 -3.86
N LEU A 39 -0.38 1.36 -3.91
CA LEU A 39 -1.20 0.93 -2.78
C LEU A 39 -1.45 -0.56 -2.87
N ALA A 40 -1.34 -1.27 -1.74
CA ALA A 40 -1.76 -2.65 -1.63
C ALA A 40 -2.36 -2.98 -0.27
N SER A 41 -3.09 -4.09 -0.23
CA SER A 41 -3.67 -4.63 1.00
C SER A 41 -3.16 -6.04 1.23
N ALA A 42 -2.78 -6.35 2.47
CA ALA A 42 -2.67 -7.69 3.02
C ALA A 42 -3.83 -7.94 4.01
N SER A 43 -3.90 -9.11 4.65
CA SER A 43 -4.81 -9.33 5.78
C SER A 43 -4.41 -8.54 7.03
N CYS A 44 -3.11 -8.27 7.20
CA CYS A 44 -2.54 -7.73 8.44
C CYS A 44 -1.95 -6.31 8.33
N PHE A 45 -1.81 -5.75 7.12
CA PHE A 45 -1.34 -4.36 6.92
C PHE A 45 -1.78 -3.78 5.57
N THR A 46 -1.71 -2.46 5.46
CA THR A 46 -1.82 -1.71 4.21
C THR A 46 -0.44 -1.22 3.79
N HIS A 47 -0.13 -1.36 2.50
CA HIS A 47 1.08 -0.84 1.89
C HIS A 47 0.76 0.47 1.15
N ILE A 48 1.63 1.46 1.28
CA ILE A 48 1.63 2.67 0.45
C ILE A 48 3.08 3.02 0.06
N ASP A 49 3.26 3.49 -1.17
CA ASP A 49 4.55 3.98 -1.65
C ASP A 49 4.43 5.17 -2.60
N ALA A 50 5.53 5.91 -2.76
CA ALA A 50 5.63 7.13 -3.55
C ALA A 50 6.27 6.94 -4.94
N ARG A 51 6.08 5.78 -5.60
CA ARG A 51 6.68 5.47 -6.92
C ARG A 51 6.30 6.38 -8.10
N GLY A 52 5.45 7.40 -7.87
CA GLY A 52 5.08 8.42 -8.85
C GLY A 52 4.09 7.97 -9.93
N HIS A 53 3.57 6.75 -9.86
CA HIS A 53 2.57 6.23 -10.78
C HIS A 53 1.64 5.23 -10.08
N ARG A 54 0.42 5.06 -10.61
CA ARG A 54 -0.56 4.12 -10.07
C ARG A 54 -0.04 2.68 -10.16
N ALA A 55 0.06 2.02 -9.00
CA ALA A 55 0.26 0.57 -8.91
C ALA A 55 -0.65 -0.01 -7.84
N ARG A 56 -1.38 -1.08 -8.15
CA ARG A 56 -2.33 -1.72 -7.24
C ARG A 56 -2.13 -3.23 -7.25
N TRP A 57 -2.10 -3.83 -6.08
CA TRP A 57 -2.03 -5.27 -5.90
C TRP A 57 -2.58 -5.67 -4.54
N SER A 58 -2.74 -6.97 -4.31
CA SER A 58 -3.07 -7.53 -3.01
C SER A 58 -2.01 -8.57 -2.66
N TYR A 59 -1.66 -8.65 -1.38
CA TYR A 59 -0.86 -9.77 -0.88
C TYR A 59 -1.79 -10.98 -0.73
N GLY A 60 -1.29 -12.17 -1.05
CA GLY A 60 -2.08 -13.41 -1.00
C GLY A 60 -2.32 -13.97 0.41
N PHE A 61 -2.09 -13.16 1.45
CA PHE A 61 -2.16 -13.57 2.84
C PHE A 61 -2.66 -12.43 3.72
#